data_AF-A0A183PLW0-F1
#
_entry.id   AF-A0A183PLW0-F1
#
_cell.length_a   1.000
_cell.length_b   1.000
_cell.length_c   1.000
_cell.angle_alpha   90.00
_cell.angle_beta   90.00
_cell.angle_gamma   90.00
#
_symmetry.space_group_name_H-M   'P 1'
#
loop_
_entity.id
_entity.type
_entity.pdbx_description
1 polymer ?
#
loop_
_entity_poly.entity_id
_entity_poly.type
_entity_poly.pdbx_seq_one_letter_code
_entity_poly.pdbx_strand_id
1 'polypeptide(L)'
;MSNFLNKSSFVLKNKQTYLKVYLAVSRKTNQALAIKVLKKDAVKQRKEVDNVMSERNVLVKSLNHPFLCKLHFSFQSTTKLYFVLDYINGGELFYHIQRERVFTETRTRFYAAQIASALGYLHSENIIYRDLKPENILLDSKGYAILTDFGLCKQNSASQSTTLTFCGTPEVSLYTHKLKFFKILFINGTWS
;
A
#
# COMPACT_ATOMS: atom_id res chain seq x y z
N MET A 1 4.03 -21.64 25.40
CA MET A 1 4.41 -22.21 24.08
C MET A 1 3.95 -21.27 22.98
N SER A 2 4.84 -20.44 22.42
CA SER A 2 4.52 -19.59 21.27
C SER A 2 4.50 -20.46 20.01
N ASN A 3 3.33 -20.70 19.45
CA ASN A 3 3.22 -21.34 18.14
C ASN A 3 3.85 -20.41 17.09
N PHE A 4 5.06 -20.71 16.66
CA PHE A 4 5.75 -19.97 15.60
C PHE A 4 4.92 -20.02 14.31
N LEU A 5 4.35 -18.87 13.93
CA LEU A 5 3.65 -18.71 12.65
C LEU A 5 4.63 -18.98 11.50
N ASN A 6 4.27 -19.88 10.60
CA ASN A 6 5.08 -20.24 9.44
C ASN A 6 4.19 -20.40 8.20
N LYS A 7 4.79 -20.63 7.02
CA LYS A 7 4.04 -20.73 5.76
C LYS A 7 2.92 -21.78 5.81
N SER A 8 3.10 -22.90 6.53
CA SER A 8 2.10 -23.97 6.63
C SER A 8 0.81 -23.56 7.36
N SER A 9 0.86 -22.47 8.14
CA SER A 9 -0.30 -21.88 8.81
C SER A 9 -1.33 -21.29 7.83
N PHE A 10 -1.00 -21.18 6.54
CA PHE A 10 -1.84 -20.58 5.49
C PHE A 10 -2.02 -21.51 4.29
N VAL A 11 -3.18 -21.41 3.64
CA VAL A 11 -3.45 -21.99 2.31
C VAL A 11 -3.34 -20.88 1.27
N LEU A 12 -2.39 -20.95 0.33
CA LEU A 12 -2.25 -19.98 -0.77
C LEU A 12 -3.13 -20.39 -1.96
N LYS A 13 -3.93 -19.46 -2.49
CA LYS A 13 -4.88 -19.71 -3.59
C LYS A 13 -4.43 -19.11 -4.92
N ASN A 14 -4.41 -17.78 -5.03
CA ASN A 14 -4.20 -17.06 -6.29
C ASN A 14 -3.02 -16.09 -6.18
N LYS A 15 -2.22 -15.96 -7.25
CA LYS A 15 -1.03 -15.10 -7.32
C LYS A 15 -1.30 -13.88 -8.20
N GLN A 16 -0.98 -12.68 -7.72
CA GLN A 16 -0.87 -11.48 -8.54
C GLN A 16 0.54 -11.36 -9.14
N THR A 17 0.64 -10.90 -10.38
CA THR A 17 1.81 -11.13 -11.24
C THR A 17 2.96 -10.16 -10.98
N TYR A 18 2.66 -8.90 -10.62
CA TYR A 18 3.64 -7.81 -10.51
C TYR A 18 4.37 -7.79 -9.17
N LEU A 19 3.62 -7.96 -8.09
CA LEU A 19 4.12 -8.23 -6.74
C LEU A 19 3.67 -9.65 -6.42
N LYS A 20 4.55 -10.54 -5.95
CA LYS A 20 4.18 -11.93 -5.59
C LYS A 20 3.31 -11.94 -4.33
N VAL A 21 2.10 -11.44 -4.46
CA VAL A 21 1.06 -11.37 -3.44
C VAL A 21 0.09 -12.51 -3.71
N TYR A 22 -0.20 -13.26 -2.66
CA TYR A 22 -1.09 -14.40 -2.72
C TYR A 22 -2.32 -14.16 -1.87
N LEU A 23 -3.51 -14.45 -2.40
CA LEU A 23 -4.67 -14.68 -1.54
C LEU A 23 -4.38 -15.92 -0.68
N ALA A 24 -4.54 -15.77 0.62
CA ALA A 24 -4.34 -16.81 1.59
C ALA A 24 -5.54 -16.94 2.53
N VAL A 25 -5.75 -18.13 3.08
CA VAL A 25 -6.71 -18.34 4.17
C VAL A 25 -5.97 -18.87 5.38
N SER A 26 -6.17 -18.20 6.52
CA SER A 26 -5.66 -18.65 7.82
C SER A 26 -6.32 -19.97 8.20
N ARG A 27 -5.54 -21.01 8.47
CA ARG A 27 -6.12 -22.31 8.90
C ARG A 27 -6.76 -22.23 10.28
N LYS A 28 -6.30 -21.32 11.13
CA LYS A 28 -6.80 -21.17 12.51
C LYS A 28 -8.11 -20.39 12.58
N THR A 29 -8.23 -19.33 11.78
CA THR A 29 -9.35 -18.38 11.87
C THR A 29 -10.28 -18.41 10.66
N ASN A 30 -9.94 -19.16 9.62
CA ASN A 30 -10.61 -19.17 8.31
C ASN A 30 -10.71 -17.78 7.65
N GLN A 31 -9.92 -16.82 8.12
CA GLN A 31 -9.90 -15.46 7.60
C GLN A 31 -9.09 -15.37 6.31
N ALA A 32 -9.63 -14.66 5.31
CA ALA A 32 -8.92 -14.32 4.09
C ALA A 32 -7.89 -13.20 4.34
N LEU A 33 -6.67 -13.40 3.85
CA LEU A 33 -5.50 -12.54 4.04
C LEU A 33 -4.71 -12.43 2.72
N ALA A 34 -3.93 -11.37 2.56
CA ALA A 34 -2.99 -11.23 1.45
C ALA A 34 -1.56 -11.50 1.95
N ILE A 35 -0.80 -12.35 1.27
CA ILE A 35 0.59 -12.65 1.65
C ILE A 35 1.54 -12.17 0.57
N LYS A 36 2.27 -11.07 0.84
CA LYS A 36 3.37 -10.57 -0.01
C LYS A 36 4.63 -11.39 0.27
N VAL A 37 5.20 -12.00 -0.77
CA VAL A 37 6.38 -12.88 -0.66
C VAL A 37 7.57 -12.30 -1.43
N LEU A 38 8.65 -11.99 -0.70
CA LEU A 38 9.88 -11.45 -1.28
C LEU A 38 11.00 -12.51 -1.21
N LYS A 39 11.75 -12.71 -2.30
CA LYS A 39 12.94 -13.57 -2.30
C LYS A 39 14.14 -12.77 -1.80
N LYS A 40 14.85 -13.26 -0.76
CA LYS A 40 15.99 -12.55 -0.16
C LYS A 40 17.10 -12.26 -1.18
N ASP A 41 17.42 -13.23 -2.04
CA ASP A 41 18.46 -13.05 -3.06
C ASP A 41 18.08 -11.98 -4.08
N ALA A 42 16.81 -11.92 -4.48
CA ALA A 42 16.33 -10.88 -5.40
C ALA A 42 16.37 -9.48 -4.76
N VAL A 43 15.98 -9.37 -3.49
CA VAL A 43 16.05 -8.10 -2.73
C VAL A 43 17.51 -7.64 -2.61
N LYS A 44 18.45 -8.55 -2.32
CA LYS A 44 19.88 -8.25 -2.27
C LYS A 44 20.44 -7.83 -3.63
N GLN A 45 20.13 -8.57 -4.69
CA GLN A 45 20.59 -8.28 -6.06
C GLN A 45 20.12 -6.90 -6.53
N ARG A 46 18.91 -6.49 -6.15
CA ARG A 46 18.34 -5.17 -6.48
C ARG A 46 18.76 -4.05 -5.52
N LYS A 47 19.52 -4.36 -4.46
CA LYS A 47 19.89 -3.42 -3.39
C LYS A 47 18.66 -2.78 -2.71
N GLU A 48 17.59 -3.54 -2.54
CA GLU A 48 16.30 -3.08 -1.98
C GLU A 48 16.11 -3.45 -0.49
N VAL A 49 17.18 -3.90 0.20
CA VAL A 49 17.08 -4.35 1.59
C VAL A 49 16.50 -3.26 2.50
N ASP A 50 17.01 -2.03 2.39
CA ASP A 50 16.56 -0.91 3.21
C ASP A 50 15.11 -0.52 2.88
N ASN A 51 14.71 -0.59 1.61
CA ASN A 51 13.33 -0.32 1.19
C ASN A 51 12.36 -1.33 1.81
N VAL A 52 12.69 -2.63 1.79
CA VAL A 52 11.86 -3.68 2.38
C VAL A 52 11.77 -3.53 3.91
N MET A 53 12.85 -3.14 4.57
CA MET A 53 12.85 -2.88 6.02
C MET A 53 12.04 -1.62 6.36
N SER A 54 12.16 -0.57 5.56
CA SER A 54 11.36 0.66 5.68
C SER A 54 9.87 0.36 5.49
N GLU A 55 9.49 -0.39 4.45
CA GLU A 55 8.12 -0.82 4.19
C GLU A 55 7.53 -1.55 5.41
N ARG A 56 8.27 -2.54 5.94
CA ARG A 56 7.85 -3.25 7.15
C ARG A 56 7.64 -2.30 8.33
N ASN A 57 8.56 -1.37 8.56
CA ASN A 57 8.47 -0.44 9.69
C ASN A 57 7.29 0.53 9.55
N VAL A 58 7.01 1.00 8.34
CA VAL A 58 5.82 1.81 8.04
C VAL A 58 4.56 0.98 8.30
N LEU A 59 4.47 -0.22 7.74
CA LEU A 59 3.33 -1.13 7.94
C LEU A 59 3.04 -1.46 9.42
N VAL A 60 4.08 -1.55 10.26
CA VAL A 60 3.92 -1.74 11.72
C VAL A 60 3.41 -0.48 12.42
N LYS A 61 3.70 0.72 11.90
CA LYS A 61 3.16 1.98 12.45
C LYS A 61 1.75 2.27 11.94
N SER A 62 1.45 1.89 10.70
CA SER A 62 0.16 2.11 10.02
C SER A 62 -1.03 1.35 10.63
N LEU A 63 -0.87 0.65 11.75
CA LEU A 63 -1.85 -0.29 12.32
C LEU A 63 -3.16 0.36 12.79
N ASN A 64 -3.21 1.69 12.92
CA ASN A 64 -4.31 2.39 13.62
C ASN A 64 -5.18 3.28 12.72
N HIS A 65 -5.01 3.28 11.39
CA HIS A 65 -5.83 4.11 10.50
C HIS A 65 -6.73 3.28 9.58
N PRO A 66 -8.06 3.58 9.51
CA PRO A 66 -9.04 2.73 8.80
C PRO A 66 -8.86 2.69 7.27
N PHE A 67 -8.14 3.66 6.70
CA PHE A 67 -7.90 3.77 5.26
C PHE A 67 -6.47 3.36 4.85
N LEU A 68 -5.74 2.66 5.73
CA LEU A 68 -4.43 2.07 5.43
C LEU A 68 -4.50 0.55 5.53
N CYS A 69 -3.83 -0.14 4.61
CA CYS A 69 -3.73 -1.59 4.67
C CYS A 69 -2.90 -2.04 5.89
N LYS A 70 -3.46 -2.97 6.67
CA LYS A 70 -2.85 -3.44 7.90
C LYS A 70 -1.88 -4.60 7.65
N LEU A 71 -0.75 -4.56 8.36
CA LEU A 71 0.10 -5.74 8.56
C LEU A 71 -0.35 -6.50 9.81
N HIS A 72 -0.83 -7.72 9.64
CA HIS A 72 -1.18 -8.60 10.76
C HIS A 72 0.09 -9.13 11.43
N PHE A 73 1.02 -9.63 10.63
CA PHE A 73 2.33 -10.10 11.09
C PHE A 73 3.28 -10.29 9.90
N SER A 74 4.57 -10.32 10.19
CA SER A 74 5.63 -10.61 9.22
C SER A 74 6.50 -11.75 9.74
N PHE A 75 6.91 -12.66 8.87
CA PHE A 75 7.85 -13.74 9.21
C PHE A 75 8.81 -14.01 8.05
N GLN A 76 9.82 -14.84 8.30
CA GLN A 76 10.84 -15.17 7.32
C GLN A 76 11.22 -16.64 7.33
N SER A 77 11.77 -17.09 6.21
CA SER A 77 12.46 -18.38 6.05
C SER A 77 13.91 -18.12 5.67
N THR A 78 14.68 -19.19 5.45
CA THR A 78 16.07 -19.09 4.96
C THR A 78 16.18 -18.26 3.68
N THR A 79 15.21 -18.37 2.75
CA THR A 79 15.29 -17.76 1.41
C THR A 79 14.26 -16.67 1.12
N LYS A 80 13.24 -16.48 1.98
CA LYS A 80 12.09 -15.59 1.71
C LYS A 80 11.63 -14.79 2.92
N LEU A 81 11.08 -13.61 2.66
CA LEU A 81 10.33 -12.78 3.61
C LEU A 81 8.83 -12.84 3.26
N TYR A 82 7.98 -12.79 4.29
CA TYR A 82 6.52 -12.88 4.17
C TYR A 82 5.87 -11.76 4.98
N PHE A 83 5.05 -10.94 4.33
CA PHE A 83 4.17 -9.97 4.99
C PHE A 83 2.73 -10.45 4.87
N VAL A 84 2.03 -10.58 5.99
CA VAL A 84 0.63 -10.99 6.03
C VAL A 84 -0.23 -9.76 6.27
N LEU A 85 -0.96 -9.38 5.24
CA LEU A 85 -1.70 -8.14 5.10
C LEU A 85 -3.20 -8.40 5.04
N ASP A 86 -4.00 -7.34 5.18
CA ASP A 86 -5.42 -7.39 4.86
C ASP A 86 -5.65 -7.89 3.42
N TYR A 87 -6.66 -8.76 3.25
CA TYR A 87 -7.19 -9.06 1.93
C TYR A 87 -8.31 -8.08 1.58
N ILE A 88 -8.05 -7.21 0.63
CA ILE A 88 -8.98 -6.18 0.17
C ILE A 88 -9.55 -6.63 -1.18
N ASN A 89 -10.86 -6.87 -1.24
CA ASN A 89 -11.50 -7.67 -2.29
C ASN A 89 -12.23 -6.86 -3.38
N GLY A 90 -12.35 -5.54 -3.26
CA GLY A 90 -13.03 -4.69 -4.24
C GLY A 90 -12.17 -4.26 -5.43
N GLY A 91 -10.90 -4.67 -5.47
CA GLY A 91 -9.97 -4.41 -6.57
C GLY A 91 -9.42 -2.98 -6.59
N GLU A 92 -8.57 -2.71 -7.59
CA GLU A 92 -7.89 -1.42 -7.74
C GLU A 92 -8.85 -0.31 -8.14
N LEU A 93 -8.70 0.87 -7.53
CA LEU A 93 -9.45 2.06 -7.90
C LEU A 93 -9.28 2.38 -9.38
N PHE A 94 -8.09 2.13 -9.93
CA PHE A 94 -7.78 2.24 -11.36
C PHE A 94 -8.79 1.51 -12.25
N TYR A 95 -9.11 0.25 -11.93
CA TYR A 95 -10.08 -0.55 -12.69
C TYR A 95 -11.48 0.10 -12.71
N HIS A 96 -11.93 0.62 -11.56
CA HIS A 96 -13.22 1.30 -11.46
C HIS A 96 -13.25 2.59 -12.28
N ILE A 97 -12.15 3.36 -12.27
CA ILE A 97 -12.02 4.58 -13.07
C ILE A 97 -12.04 4.25 -14.56
N GLN A 98 -11.32 3.21 -15.00
CA GLN A 98 -11.31 2.81 -16.40
C GLN A 98 -12.69 2.41 -16.90
N ARG A 99 -13.44 1.65 -16.09
CA ARG A 99 -14.78 1.17 -16.45
C ARG A 99 -15.80 2.32 -16.54
N GLU A 100 -15.75 3.27 -15.62
CA GLU A 100 -16.75 4.33 -15.51
C GLU A 100 -16.34 5.62 -16.26
N ARG A 101 -15.11 5.69 -16.76
CA ARG A 101 -14.46 6.83 -17.42
C ARG A 101 -14.24 8.04 -16.52
N VAL A 102 -15.27 8.49 -15.80
CA VAL A 102 -15.26 9.66 -14.91
C VAL A 102 -16.16 9.40 -13.71
N PHE A 103 -15.66 9.65 -12.51
CA PHE A 103 -16.49 9.64 -11.30
C PHE A 103 -17.25 10.96 -11.14
N THR A 104 -18.45 10.88 -10.55
CA THR A 104 -19.19 12.07 -10.12
C THR A 104 -18.38 12.87 -9.10
N GLU A 105 -18.68 14.15 -8.96
CA GLU A 105 -17.99 15.00 -7.99
C GLU A 105 -18.16 14.48 -6.55
N THR A 106 -19.38 14.02 -6.20
CA THR A 106 -19.67 13.44 -4.88
C THR A 106 -18.79 12.21 -4.58
N ARG A 107 -18.69 11.28 -5.53
CA ARG A 107 -17.86 10.08 -5.37
C ARG A 107 -16.38 10.43 -5.33
N THR A 108 -15.97 11.40 -6.15
CA THR A 108 -14.60 11.93 -6.14
C THR A 108 -14.24 12.50 -4.77
N ARG A 109 -15.12 13.33 -4.19
CA ARG A 109 -14.95 13.94 -2.86
C ARG A 109 -14.89 12.88 -1.76
N PHE A 110 -15.68 11.81 -1.87
CA PHE A 110 -15.70 10.71 -0.91
C PHE A 110 -14.35 9.99 -0.83
N TYR A 111 -13.79 9.57 -1.97
CA TYR A 111 -12.46 8.96 -1.98
C TYR A 111 -11.36 9.96 -1.61
N ALA A 112 -11.55 11.23 -1.98
CA ALA A 112 -10.61 12.28 -1.62
C ALA A 112 -10.43 12.47 -0.13
N ALA A 113 -11.54 12.53 0.60
CA ALA A 113 -11.50 12.66 2.05
C ALA A 113 -10.78 11.48 2.72
N GLN A 114 -11.00 10.26 2.22
CA GLN A 114 -10.39 9.05 2.79
C GLN A 114 -8.88 9.00 2.55
N ILE A 115 -8.46 9.30 1.33
CA ILE A 115 -7.05 9.34 0.94
C ILE A 115 -6.34 10.49 1.66
N ALA A 116 -6.96 11.67 1.74
CA ALA A 116 -6.43 12.80 2.50
C ALA A 116 -6.27 12.46 3.99
N SER A 117 -7.25 11.78 4.60
CA SER A 117 -7.18 11.32 5.99
C SER A 117 -6.01 10.36 6.19
N ALA A 118 -5.84 9.40 5.28
CA ALA A 118 -4.75 8.42 5.33
C ALA A 118 -3.36 9.08 5.19
N LEU A 119 -3.21 10.00 4.23
CA LEU A 119 -1.97 10.76 4.03
C LEU A 119 -1.69 11.69 5.22
N GLY A 120 -2.70 12.38 5.75
CA GLY A 120 -2.58 13.22 6.94
C GLY A 120 -2.08 12.43 8.15
N TYR A 121 -2.59 11.21 8.34
CA TYR A 121 -2.08 10.30 9.38
C TYR A 121 -0.61 9.92 9.14
N LEU A 122 -0.24 9.49 7.93
CA LEU A 122 1.16 9.17 7.61
C LEU A 122 2.09 10.37 7.86
N HIS A 123 1.68 11.58 7.45
CA HIS A 123 2.44 12.80 7.69
C HIS A 123 2.59 13.11 9.17
N SER A 124 1.54 12.88 10.00
CA SER A 124 1.65 13.03 11.46
C SER A 124 2.65 12.05 12.09
N GLU A 125 2.91 10.92 11.44
CA GLU A 125 3.92 9.92 11.80
C GLU A 125 5.29 10.16 11.13
N ASN A 126 5.48 11.33 10.49
CA ASN A 126 6.66 11.70 9.71
C ASN A 126 6.96 10.73 8.54
N ILE A 127 5.92 10.16 7.92
CA ILE A 127 6.02 9.24 6.79
C ILE A 127 5.44 9.91 5.55
N ILE A 128 6.25 9.99 4.49
CA ILE A 128 5.84 10.42 3.15
C ILE A 128 5.56 9.17 2.30
N TYR A 129 4.43 9.11 1.59
CA TYR A 129 3.97 7.91 0.88
C TYR A 129 4.64 7.73 -0.50
N ARG A 130 4.83 8.81 -1.24
CA ARG A 130 5.54 8.99 -2.53
C ARG A 130 5.02 8.25 -3.76
N ASP A 131 4.13 7.28 -3.61
CA ASP A 131 3.60 6.50 -4.75
C ASP A 131 2.07 6.56 -4.83
N LEU A 132 1.51 7.76 -4.66
CA LEU A 132 0.08 7.97 -4.76
C LEU A 132 -0.37 7.83 -6.22
N LYS A 133 -1.04 6.70 -6.51
CA LYS A 133 -1.65 6.40 -7.80
C LYS A 133 -2.87 5.47 -7.65
N PRO A 134 -3.84 5.49 -8.59
CA PRO A 134 -5.05 4.67 -8.52
C PRO A 134 -4.82 3.16 -8.36
N GLU A 135 -3.69 2.65 -8.83
CA GLU A 135 -3.28 1.24 -8.78
C GLU A 135 -2.92 0.81 -7.36
N ASN A 136 -2.42 1.74 -6.52
CA ASN A 136 -2.07 1.47 -5.13
C ASN A 136 -3.23 1.72 -4.15
N ILE A 137 -4.40 2.12 -4.66
CA ILE A 137 -5.62 2.30 -3.86
C ILE A 137 -6.56 1.13 -4.18
N LEU A 138 -6.89 0.32 -3.18
CA LEU A 138 -7.88 -0.74 -3.31
C LEU A 138 -9.21 -0.32 -2.68
N LEU A 139 -10.32 -0.80 -3.24
CA LEU A 139 -11.63 -0.66 -2.60
C LEU A 139 -11.92 -1.88 -1.73
N ASP A 140 -12.38 -1.69 -0.50
CA ASP A 140 -12.86 -2.78 0.34
C ASP A 140 -14.29 -3.23 -0.03
N SER A 141 -14.79 -4.26 0.65
CA SER A 141 -16.14 -4.79 0.43
C SER A 141 -17.27 -3.79 0.68
N LYS A 142 -17.00 -2.69 1.40
CA LYS A 142 -17.96 -1.63 1.70
C LYS A 142 -17.80 -0.42 0.78
N GLY A 143 -16.77 -0.43 -0.09
CA GLY A 143 -16.46 0.65 -1.01
C GLY A 143 -15.56 1.74 -0.44
N TYR A 144 -14.86 1.52 0.67
CA TYR A 144 -13.87 2.46 1.19
C TYR A 144 -12.53 2.29 0.47
N ALA A 145 -11.85 3.40 0.22
CA ALA A 145 -10.51 3.45 -0.35
C ALA A 145 -9.46 3.14 0.72
N ILE A 146 -8.64 2.14 0.43
CA ILE A 146 -7.56 1.65 1.29
C ILE A 146 -6.24 1.86 0.55
N LEU A 147 -5.32 2.64 1.13
CA LEU A 147 -3.96 2.74 0.59
C LEU A 147 -3.18 1.46 0.86
N THR A 148 -2.49 0.99 -0.16
CA THR A 148 -1.67 -0.22 -0.14
C THR A 148 -0.24 0.07 -0.59
N ASP A 149 0.63 -0.93 -0.71
CA ASP A 149 2.01 -0.82 -1.20
C ASP A 149 2.86 0.35 -0.66
N PHE A 150 3.45 0.16 0.52
CA PHE A 150 4.27 1.16 1.21
C PHE A 150 5.77 1.06 0.83
N GLY A 151 6.09 0.39 -0.27
CA GLY A 151 7.47 0.08 -0.68
C GLY A 151 8.31 1.31 -1.01
N LEU A 152 7.67 2.43 -1.35
CA LEU A 152 8.32 3.71 -1.66
C LEU A 152 8.20 4.75 -0.54
N CYS A 153 7.59 4.40 0.60
CA CYS A 153 7.45 5.33 1.70
C CYS A 153 8.80 5.73 2.31
N LYS A 154 8.90 6.98 2.75
CA LYS A 154 10.11 7.54 3.38
C LYS A 154 9.76 8.10 4.75
N GLN A 155 10.46 7.67 5.77
CA GLN A 155 10.46 8.35 7.07
C GLN A 155 11.38 9.56 6.98
N ASN A 156 10.84 10.75 7.27
CA ASN A 156 11.65 11.94 7.41
C ASN A 156 12.38 11.89 8.76
N SER A 157 13.71 11.94 8.71
CA SER A 157 14.51 12.32 9.87
C SER A 157 14.23 13.80 10.15
N ALA A 158 14.07 14.19 11.40
CA ALA A 158 13.66 15.53 11.86
C ALA A 158 14.55 16.72 11.39
N SER A 159 15.55 16.48 10.54
CA SER A 159 16.52 17.46 10.04
C SER A 159 16.43 17.76 8.54
N GLN A 160 15.47 17.20 7.79
CA GLN A 160 15.31 17.48 6.36
C GLN A 160 13.87 17.85 6.01
N SER A 161 13.57 19.14 6.05
CA SER A 161 12.29 19.73 5.64
C SER A 161 12.06 19.72 4.11
N THR A 162 12.99 19.18 3.32
CA THR A 162 12.89 19.10 1.86
C THR A 162 13.55 17.82 1.33
N THR A 163 12.78 16.74 1.21
CA THR A 163 13.21 15.59 0.40
C THR A 163 13.04 15.92 -1.09
N LEU A 164 14.07 16.53 -1.69
CA LEU A 164 14.22 16.71 -3.14
C LEU A 164 14.59 15.38 -3.83
N THR A 165 13.80 14.32 -3.64
CA THR A 165 13.98 13.08 -4.40
C THR A 165 12.80 12.93 -5.35
N PHE A 166 13.00 13.34 -6.60
CA PHE A 166 12.06 13.10 -7.69
C PHE A 166 12.00 11.59 -7.95
N CYS A 167 11.07 10.92 -7.26
CA CYS A 167 10.74 9.51 -7.45
C CYS A 167 9.23 9.41 -7.52
N GLY A 168 8.70 9.69 -8.71
CA GLY A 168 7.31 9.46 -9.09
C GLY A 168 7.30 9.01 -10.54
N THR A 169 6.39 8.11 -10.89
CA THR A 169 6.22 7.65 -12.28
C THR A 169 5.81 8.85 -13.16
N PRO A 170 6.40 9.04 -14.35
CA PRO A 170 6.05 10.16 -15.26
C PRO A 170 4.60 10.17 -15.78
N GLU A 171 3.73 9.26 -15.34
CA GLU A 171 2.34 9.08 -15.82
C GLU A 171 1.30 10.03 -15.19
N VAL A 172 1.67 10.90 -14.25
CA VAL A 172 0.72 11.83 -13.61
C VAL A 172 -0.02 12.71 -14.64
N SER A 173 0.60 13.01 -15.79
CA SER A 173 -0.02 13.76 -16.89
C SER A 173 -1.19 13.02 -17.57
N LEU A 174 -1.26 11.70 -17.51
CA LEU A 174 -2.38 10.91 -18.05
C LEU A 174 -3.61 10.95 -17.14
N TYR A 175 -3.40 11.13 -15.84
CA TYR A 175 -4.47 11.12 -14.82
C TYR A 175 -5.10 12.48 -14.59
N THR A 176 -4.41 13.59 -14.89
CA THR A 176 -4.91 14.96 -14.66
C THR A 176 -6.17 15.30 -15.44
N HIS A 177 -6.40 14.68 -16.61
CA HIS A 177 -7.65 14.86 -17.38
C HIS A 177 -8.80 13.95 -16.92
N LYS A 178 -8.50 12.77 -16.36
CA LYS A 178 -9.51 11.78 -15.93
C LYS A 178 -9.89 11.91 -14.44
N LEU A 179 -9.01 12.48 -13.63
CA LEU A 179 -9.13 12.55 -12.18
C LEU A 179 -8.69 13.94 -11.71
N LYS A 180 -9.62 14.91 -11.67
CA LYS A 180 -9.42 16.21 -10.98
C LYS A 180 -8.93 16.02 -9.53
N PHE A 181 -9.22 14.86 -8.96
CA PHE A 181 -8.87 14.42 -7.62
C PHE A 181 -7.38 14.53 -7.26
N PHE A 182 -6.50 13.97 -8.10
CA PHE A 182 -5.07 13.99 -7.81
C PHE A 182 -4.56 15.43 -7.79
N LYS A 183 -5.05 16.28 -8.70
CA LYS A 183 -4.75 17.72 -8.76
C LYS A 183 -5.16 18.49 -7.50
N ILE A 184 -6.20 18.05 -6.77
CA ILE A 184 -6.67 18.68 -5.52
C ILE A 184 -5.78 18.30 -4.34
N LEU A 185 -5.25 17.06 -4.29
CA LEU A 185 -4.26 16.67 -3.30
C LEU A 185 -2.86 17.26 -3.58
N PHE A 186 -2.60 17.73 -4.80
CA PHE A 186 -1.36 18.40 -5.22
C PHE A 186 -1.26 19.89 -4.83
N ILE A 187 -2.17 20.43 -4.01
CA ILE A 187 -2.10 21.83 -3.58
C ILE A 187 -0.97 21.98 -2.55
N ASN A 188 0.10 22.71 -2.93
CA ASN A 188 1.31 23.10 -2.17
C ASN A 188 2.66 22.44 -2.53
N GLY A 189 2.84 21.92 -3.75
CA GLY A 189 4.17 21.81 -4.36
C GLY A 189 5.19 20.89 -3.66
N THR A 190 4.75 20.04 -2.75
CA THR A 190 5.59 19.03 -2.10
C THR A 190 5.04 17.65 -2.42
N TRP A 191 5.93 16.78 -2.90
CA TRP A 191 5.62 15.39 -3.23
C TRP A 191 5.24 14.65 -1.94
N SER A 192 3.95 14.36 -1.78
CA SER A 192 3.44 13.41 -0.78
C SER A 192 3.74 11.97 -1.17
#